data_AF-A0A939CRN2-F1
#
_entry.id   AF-A0A939CRN2-F1
#
_cell.length_a   1.000
_cell.length_b   1.000
_cell.length_c   1.000
_cell.angle_alpha   90.00
_cell.angle_beta   90.00
_cell.angle_gamma   90.00
#
_symmetry.space_group_name_H-M   'P 1'
#
loop_
_entity.id
_entity.type
_entity.pdbx_description
1 polymer ?
#
loop_
_entity_poly.entity_id
_entity_poly.type
_entity_poly.pdbx_seq_one_letter_code
_entity_poly.pdbx_strand_id
1 'polypeptide(L)'
;MIIFLYSIAAAAILIYVPFLLVAYVRGRIGYEMFSTPGAMFDKLPPDAQRATWAHQNTFEAFLIFAAAALMAYLTGVNYLTGQIAAIAFVVARFLYSIFYILNIPLLR
;
A
#
# COMPACT_ATOMS: atom_id res chain seq x y z
N MET A 1 11.87 20.11 -0.67
CA MET A 1 10.76 20.24 -1.64
C MET A 1 10.63 19.03 -2.55
N ILE A 2 11.67 18.62 -3.30
CA ILE A 2 11.56 17.48 -4.24
C ILE A 2 11.24 16.13 -3.56
N ILE A 3 11.63 15.98 -2.29
CA ILE A 3 11.34 14.80 -1.47
C ILE A 3 9.84 14.48 -1.42
N PHE A 4 8.96 15.49 -1.37
CA PHE A 4 7.52 15.27 -1.36
C PHE A 4 7.06 14.57 -2.65
N LEU A 5 7.55 15.01 -3.82
CA LEU A 5 7.21 14.38 -5.10
C LEU A 5 7.72 12.93 -5.19
N TYR A 6 8.98 12.69 -4.81
CA TYR A 6 9.53 11.33 -4.81
C TYR A 6 8.81 10.42 -3.81
N SER A 7 8.40 10.94 -2.66
CA SER A 7 7.65 10.16 -1.67
C SER A 7 6.26 9.76 -2.18
N ILE A 8 5.58 10.62 -2.95
CA ILE A 8 4.31 10.27 -3.61
C ILE A 8 4.54 9.16 -4.63
N ALA A 9 5.54 9.28 -5.49
CA ALA A 9 5.86 8.26 -6.48
C ALA A 9 6.21 6.92 -5.83
N ALA A 10 7.04 6.93 -4.79
CA ALA A 10 7.40 5.74 -4.03
C ALA A 10 6.19 5.11 -3.34
N ALA A 11 5.34 5.91 -2.68
CA ALA A 11 4.12 5.42 -2.05
C ALA A 11 3.14 4.82 -3.06
N ALA A 12 3.01 5.41 -4.25
CA ALA A 12 2.17 4.89 -5.32
C ALA A 12 2.64 3.50 -5.81
N ILE A 13 3.95 3.30 -5.93
CA ILE A 13 4.52 1.99 -6.26
C ILE A 13 4.24 0.99 -5.12
N LEU A 14 4.41 1.42 -3.88
CA LEU A 14 4.20 0.56 -2.69
C LEU A 14 2.77 0.04 -2.56
N ILE A 15 1.75 0.75 -3.06
CA ILE A 15 0.37 0.27 -3.10
C ILE A 15 0.28 -1.12 -3.76
N TYR A 16 1.08 -1.37 -4.80
CA TYR A 16 1.02 -2.60 -5.57
C TYR A 16 1.84 -3.76 -4.98
N VAL A 17 2.69 -3.51 -4.00
CA VAL A 17 3.47 -4.57 -3.33
C VAL A 17 2.59 -5.70 -2.77
N PRO A 18 1.55 -5.43 -1.97
CA PRO A 18 0.64 -6.49 -1.51
C PRO A 18 -0.15 -7.13 -2.66
N PHE A 19 -0.44 -6.37 -3.73
CA PHE A 19 -1.16 -6.88 -4.90
C PHE A 19 -0.35 -7.92 -5.69
N LEU A 20 0.97 -7.82 -5.74
CA LEU A 20 1.83 -8.84 -6.38
C LEU A 20 1.66 -10.21 -5.74
N LEU A 21 1.54 -10.28 -4.41
CA LEU A 21 1.26 -11.53 -3.71
C LEU A 21 -0.13 -12.07 -4.06
N VAL A 22 -1.14 -11.19 -4.10
CA VAL A 22 -2.50 -11.57 -4.51
C VAL A 22 -2.52 -12.11 -5.94
N ALA A 23 -1.85 -11.45 -6.88
CA ALA A 23 -1.75 -11.87 -8.27
C ALA A 23 -1.06 -13.23 -8.41
N TYR A 24 0.03 -13.45 -7.65
CA TYR A 24 0.73 -14.73 -7.61
C TYR A 24 -0.17 -15.86 -7.11
N VAL A 25 -0.91 -15.64 -6.02
CA VAL A 25 -1.82 -16.66 -5.45
C VAL A 25 -3.00 -16.93 -6.38
N ARG A 26 -3.59 -15.89 -7.00
CA ARG A 26 -4.67 -16.04 -7.98
C ARG A 26 -4.23 -16.86 -9.20
N GLY A 27 -3.03 -16.63 -9.70
CA GLY A 27 -2.45 -17.42 -10.79
C GLY A 27 -2.31 -18.91 -10.48
N ARG A 28 -2.16 -19.29 -9.21
CA ARG A 28 -2.06 -20.70 -8.78
C ARG A 28 -3.41 -21.40 -8.57
N ILE A 29 -4.48 -20.64 -8.29
CA ILE A 29 -5.80 -21.20 -7.97
C ILE A 29 -6.63 -21.49 -9.24
N GLY A 30 -6.28 -20.86 -10.37
CA GLY A 30 -6.82 -21.21 -11.70
C GLY A 30 -7.49 -20.03 -12.42
N TYR A 31 -7.70 -20.20 -13.72
CA TYR A 31 -8.11 -19.10 -14.62
C TYR A 31 -9.51 -18.53 -14.29
N GLU A 32 -10.40 -19.34 -13.72
CA GLU A 32 -11.74 -18.94 -13.29
C GLU A 32 -11.73 -17.82 -12.22
N MET A 33 -10.62 -17.67 -11.50
CA MET A 33 -10.45 -16.62 -10.52
C MET A 33 -10.24 -15.23 -11.16
N PHE A 34 -9.78 -15.18 -12.41
CA PHE A 34 -9.66 -13.93 -13.17
C PHE A 34 -10.98 -13.48 -13.77
N SER A 35 -11.89 -14.41 -14.09
CA SER A 35 -13.20 -14.08 -14.66
C SER A 35 -14.23 -13.65 -13.61
N THR A 36 -14.11 -14.13 -12.36
CA THR A 36 -15.01 -13.74 -11.25
C THR A 36 -14.27 -13.43 -9.93
N PRO A 37 -13.46 -12.35 -9.88
CA PRO A 37 -12.58 -12.08 -8.74
C PRO A 37 -13.30 -11.87 -7.40
N GLY A 38 -14.47 -11.22 -7.43
CA GLY A 38 -15.26 -10.95 -6.22
C GLY A 38 -15.89 -12.20 -5.62
N ALA A 39 -16.45 -13.08 -6.45
CA ALA A 39 -17.11 -14.31 -6.02
C ALA A 39 -16.13 -15.40 -5.53
N MET A 40 -14.84 -15.27 -5.86
CA MET A 40 -13.80 -16.19 -5.43
C MET A 40 -12.96 -15.66 -4.25
N PHE A 41 -13.31 -14.53 -3.65
CA PHE A 41 -12.58 -13.99 -2.50
C PHE A 41 -12.52 -14.99 -1.34
N ASP A 42 -13.65 -15.62 -1.01
CA ASP A 42 -13.75 -16.59 0.07
C ASP A 42 -12.95 -17.88 -0.18
N LYS A 43 -12.55 -18.12 -1.44
CA LYS A 43 -11.69 -19.24 -1.84
C LYS A 43 -10.19 -18.93 -1.73
N LEU A 44 -9.82 -17.68 -1.45
CA LEU A 44 -8.42 -17.31 -1.25
C LEU A 44 -7.90 -17.89 0.08
N PRO A 45 -6.63 -18.35 0.11
CA PRO A 45 -5.93 -18.60 1.37
C PRO A 45 -5.96 -17.35 2.27
N PRO A 46 -5.96 -17.52 3.61
CA PRO A 46 -6.01 -16.40 4.55
C PRO A 46 -4.96 -15.31 4.29
N ASP A 47 -3.75 -15.68 3.88
CA ASP A 47 -2.67 -14.74 3.55
C ASP A 47 -3.01 -13.85 2.36
N ALA A 48 -3.69 -14.39 1.35
CA ALA A 48 -4.06 -13.65 0.15
C ALA A 48 -5.31 -12.78 0.36
N GLN A 49 -6.21 -13.20 1.27
CA GLN A 49 -7.28 -12.34 1.76
C GLN A 49 -6.69 -11.12 2.49
N ARG A 50 -5.74 -11.36 3.41
CA ARG A 50 -5.01 -10.29 4.11
C ARG A 50 -4.26 -9.37 3.17
N ALA A 51 -3.61 -9.91 2.14
CA ALA A 51 -2.94 -9.08 1.14
C ALA A 51 -3.91 -8.18 0.36
N THR A 52 -5.13 -8.65 0.09
CA THR A 52 -6.18 -7.84 -0.53
C THR A 52 -6.64 -6.70 0.39
N TRP A 53 -6.85 -6.98 1.68
CA TRP A 53 -7.19 -5.95 2.67
C TRP A 53 -6.04 -4.95 2.89
N ALA A 54 -4.79 -5.42 2.93
CA ALA A 54 -3.61 -4.56 3.01
C ALA A 54 -3.53 -3.61 1.81
N HIS A 55 -3.85 -4.09 0.61
CA HIS A 55 -3.88 -3.28 -0.60
C HIS A 55 -4.96 -2.19 -0.53
N GLN A 56 -6.19 -2.53 -0.12
CA GLN A 56 -7.28 -1.56 0.08
C GLN A 56 -6.91 -0.49 1.11
N ASN A 57 -6.39 -0.90 2.27
CA ASN A 57 -5.93 0.02 3.29
C ASN A 57 -4.81 0.96 2.78
N THR A 58 -3.94 0.46 1.90
CA THR A 58 -2.86 1.28 1.32
C THR A 58 -3.39 2.34 0.39
N PHE A 59 -4.46 2.08 -0.36
CA PHE A 59 -5.13 3.11 -1.17
C PHE A 59 -5.75 4.21 -0.31
N GLU A 60 -6.46 3.85 0.75
CA GLU A 60 -7.10 4.80 1.67
C GLU A 60 -6.07 5.74 2.31
N ALA A 61 -4.98 5.17 2.84
CA ALA A 61 -3.90 5.95 3.45
C ALA A 61 -3.14 6.81 2.42
N PHE A 62 -2.93 6.28 1.20
CA PHE A 62 -2.21 6.97 0.13
C PHE A 62 -2.91 8.25 -0.30
N LEU A 63 -4.24 8.24 -0.46
CA LEU A 63 -5.02 9.40 -0.90
C LEU A 63 -4.80 10.62 0.02
N ILE A 64 -4.88 10.41 1.33
CA ILE A 64 -4.69 11.47 2.33
C ILE A 64 -3.23 11.97 2.30
N PHE A 65 -2.28 11.04 2.24
CA PHE A 65 -0.85 11.37 2.17
C PHE A 65 -0.49 12.17 0.92
N ALA A 66 -0.95 11.72 -0.25
CA ALA A 66 -0.65 12.36 -1.53
C ALA A 66 -1.18 13.79 -1.58
N ALA A 67 -2.40 14.03 -1.08
CA ALA A 67 -2.96 15.37 -0.97
C ALA A 67 -2.11 16.27 -0.06
N ALA A 68 -1.70 15.78 1.12
CA ALA A 68 -0.87 16.54 2.05
C ALA A 68 0.54 16.85 1.49
N ALA A 69 1.20 15.86 0.91
CA ALA A 69 2.54 16.02 0.33
C ALA A 69 2.52 16.96 -0.88
N LEU A 70 1.47 16.90 -1.72
CA LEU A 70 1.30 17.81 -2.85
C LEU A 70 1.05 19.25 -2.38
N MET A 71 0.21 19.44 -1.36
CA MET A 71 0.00 20.78 -0.78
C MET A 71 1.30 21.36 -0.19
N ALA A 72 2.09 20.56 0.52
CA ALA A 72 3.39 21.00 1.04
C ALA A 72 4.34 21.42 -0.08
N TYR A 73 4.34 20.69 -1.21
CA TYR A 73 5.10 21.05 -2.39
C TYR A 73 4.62 22.36 -3.03
N LEU A 74 3.31 22.50 -3.27
CA LEU A 74 2.72 23.67 -3.95
C LEU A 74 2.86 24.97 -3.13
N THR A 75 2.77 24.87 -1.81
CA THR A 75 2.89 26.02 -0.90
C THR A 75 4.34 26.40 -0.61
N GLY A 76 5.32 25.63 -1.11
CA GLY A 76 6.74 25.84 -0.83
C GLY A 76 7.15 25.53 0.61
N VAL A 77 6.26 24.92 1.40
CA VAL A 77 6.53 24.56 2.79
C VAL A 77 7.55 23.43 2.84
N ASN A 78 8.76 23.75 3.31
CA ASN A 78 9.90 22.83 3.26
C ASN A 78 10.56 22.61 4.62
N TYR A 79 9.76 22.37 5.66
CA TYR A 79 10.27 22.03 6.98
C TYR A 79 10.93 20.64 7.02
N LEU A 80 12.01 20.50 7.78
CA LEU A 80 12.70 19.23 7.98
C LEU A 80 11.76 18.15 8.53
N THR A 81 10.87 18.53 9.46
CA THR A 81 9.85 17.64 10.04
C THR A 81 8.90 17.07 8.97
N GLY A 82 8.50 17.88 7.99
CA GLY A 82 7.67 17.43 6.87
C GLY A 82 8.40 16.43 5.95
N GLN A 83 9.69 16.66 5.70
CA GLN A 83 10.51 15.73 4.91
C GLN A 83 10.68 14.39 5.64
N ILE A 84 10.96 14.42 6.94
CA ILE A 84 11.06 13.22 7.79
C ILE A 84 9.73 12.46 7.80
N ALA A 85 8.60 13.17 7.97
CA ALA A 85 7.27 12.55 7.96
C ALA A 85 6.98 11.87 6.60
N ALA A 86 7.36 12.48 5.48
CA ALA A 86 7.17 11.90 4.15
C ALA A 86 7.97 10.60 3.96
N ILE A 87 9.23 10.58 4.40
CA ILE A 87 10.08 9.38 4.34
C ILE A 87 9.55 8.31 5.29
N ALA A 88 9.20 8.68 6.52
CA ALA A 88 8.67 7.78 7.53
C ALA A 88 7.37 7.11 7.06
N PHE A 89 6.49 7.86 6.40
CA PHE A 89 5.27 7.31 5.82
C PHE A 89 5.56 6.19 4.80
N VAL A 90 6.48 6.43 3.86
CA VAL A 90 6.85 5.44 2.83
C VAL A 90 7.39 4.16 3.48
N VAL A 91 8.32 4.29 4.44
CA VAL A 91 8.89 3.14 5.17
C VAL A 91 7.82 2.40 5.96
N ALA A 92 6.95 3.14 6.68
CA ALA A 92 5.87 2.56 7.45
C ALA A 92 4.88 1.79 6.56
N ARG A 93 4.53 2.29 5.38
CA ARG A 93 3.63 1.59 4.45
C ARG A 93 4.23 0.31 3.88
N PHE A 94 5.53 0.30 3.63
CA PHE A 94 6.24 -0.91 3.22
C PHE A 94 6.19 -1.97 4.33
N LEU A 95 6.56 -1.60 5.55
CA LEU A 95 6.55 -2.52 6.71
C LEU A 95 5.14 -3.00 7.07
N TYR A 96 4.16 -2.09 7.08
CA TYR A 96 2.74 -2.41 7.31
C TYR A 96 2.28 -3.52 6.37
N SER A 97 2.58 -3.41 5.07
CA SER A 97 2.16 -4.41 4.08
C SER A 97 2.71 -5.80 4.41
N ILE A 98 3.98 -5.88 4.84
CA ILE A 98 4.63 -7.13 5.25
C ILE A 98 3.97 -7.70 6.51
N PHE A 99 3.85 -6.89 7.57
CA PHE A 99 3.32 -7.34 8.86
C PHE A 99 1.83 -7.71 8.80
N TYR A 100 1.06 -7.00 7.97
CA TYR A 100 -0.34 -7.30 7.75
C TYR A 100 -0.52 -8.66 7.08
N ILE A 101 0.27 -8.96 6.04
CA ILE A 101 0.23 -10.25 5.34
C ILE A 101 0.65 -11.39 6.27
N LEU A 102 1.73 -11.19 7.05
CA LEU A 102 2.26 -12.16 8.02
C LEU A 102 1.41 -12.29 9.30
N ASN A 103 0.32 -11.53 9.43
CA ASN A 103 -0.58 -11.55 10.58
C ASN A 103 0.06 -11.19 11.93
N ILE A 104 1.04 -10.29 11.95
CA ILE A 104 1.70 -9.92 13.21
C ILE A 104 0.87 -8.81 13.88
N PRO A 105 0.03 -9.09 14.89
CA PRO A 105 -1.05 -8.19 15.28
C PRO A 105 -0.55 -6.89 15.94
N LEU A 106 0.63 -6.94 16.56
CA LEU A 106 1.27 -5.81 17.25
C LEU A 106 1.96 -4.83 16.29
N LEU A 107 2.24 -5.25 15.06
CA LEU A 107 3.04 -4.49 14.09
C LEU A 107 2.26 -4.11 12.82
N ARG A 108 1.01 -4.57 12.71
CA ARG A 108 0.07 -4.14 11.65
C ARG A 108 -0.66 -2.87 12.06
#